data_AF-A0A0L0DL39-F1
#
_entry.id   AF-A0A0L0DL39-F1
#
_cell.length_a   1.000
_cell.length_b   1.000
_cell.length_c   1.000
_cell.angle_alpha   90.00
_cell.angle_beta   90.00
_cell.angle_gamma   90.00
#
_symmetry.space_group_name_H-M   'P 1'
#
loop_
_entity.id
_entity.type
_entity.pdbx_description
1 polymer ?
#
loop_
_entity_poly.entity_id
_entity_poly.type
_entity_poly.pdbx_seq_one_letter_code
_entity_poly.pdbx_strand_id
1 'polypeptide(L)'
;MSRRPRRGRVKVPRFRVDLDDAPTDRWTHIVREYKEDFVAIRAQLQETIREEAGPRLGAFIESVLSTLMSTVTKMGAVYYGAELKGIARETGMPLGMLAVLQLVYEASAACTSIVVPCGEGPPVHIRTMDWEMDFLRPLTIEVEFWRDGVPLYVAPTWAGAVGVLTACKTGAFSASVNFRLTEDGSYWGNVKRLLARSWPIGFLLREVCESTQAYADAADILATASLVAPVYFTLCGIAPGEGCIITRGPSVEERRWELAADGPCVQTNVDYFDVDGESDIMWSRERLALGRSLVDSLSTSPDREALFGLVSTWPICNELTVYASYLEPITGVVKTYLPNTRSGFRHRSTAVAGPDARVRCRNCRTRFTESLNASGRCAHVGDWHAAYNDCSKIKCAWGLKSSIGKQHWSCCFSTSRRSRGCPRSGAHVPGSDSDSESDSDDSSHSPASSSSSSSSVSAVSSAS
;
A
#
# COMPACT_ATOMS: atom_id res chain seq x y z
N MET A 1 26.55 5.40 -20.57
CA MET A 1 26.86 6.18 -19.35
C MET A 1 25.92 5.76 -18.23
N SER A 2 26.40 4.96 -17.29
CA SER A 2 25.61 4.46 -16.14
C SER A 2 25.27 5.62 -15.21
N ARG A 3 23.99 6.02 -15.18
CA ARG A 3 23.48 7.01 -14.21
C ARG A 3 23.51 6.35 -12.83
N ARG A 4 24.42 6.80 -11.96
CA ARG A 4 24.41 6.46 -10.53
C ARG A 4 22.99 6.71 -9.97
N PRO A 5 22.40 5.79 -9.19
CA PRO A 5 21.07 6.01 -8.62
C PRO A 5 21.11 7.24 -7.70
N ARG A 6 20.16 8.16 -7.90
CA ARG A 6 20.03 9.40 -7.13
C ARG A 6 19.77 9.03 -5.65
N ARG A 7 20.61 9.55 -4.76
CA ARG A 7 20.64 9.22 -3.32
C ARG A 7 19.69 10.14 -2.55
N GLY A 8 18.56 9.62 -2.04
CA GLY A 8 17.56 10.33 -1.22
C GLY A 8 16.11 9.92 -1.56
N ARG A 9 15.11 10.43 -0.83
CA ARG A 9 13.69 10.38 -1.26
C ARG A 9 13.58 10.98 -2.66
N VAL A 10 12.85 10.34 -3.56
CA VAL A 10 12.67 10.88 -4.91
C VAL A 10 11.43 11.77 -4.91
N LYS A 11 11.61 13.06 -5.16
CA LYS A 11 10.49 13.99 -5.40
C LYS A 11 9.78 13.59 -6.69
N VAL A 12 8.46 13.65 -6.67
CA VAL A 12 7.65 13.45 -7.86
C VAL A 12 7.55 14.76 -8.67
N PRO A 13 7.43 14.71 -10.00
CA PRO A 13 7.20 15.91 -10.80
C PRO A 13 5.81 16.49 -10.51
N ARG A 14 5.68 17.81 -10.69
CA ARG A 14 4.44 18.55 -10.48
C ARG A 14 3.97 19.14 -11.80
N PHE A 15 2.69 18.98 -12.09
CA PHE A 15 2.02 19.47 -13.29
C PHE A 15 0.82 20.34 -12.94
N ARG A 16 0.40 21.18 -13.88
CA ARG A 16 -0.81 21.99 -13.77
C ARG A 16 -1.89 21.41 -14.65
N VAL A 17 -3.10 21.23 -14.12
CA VAL A 17 -4.30 21.00 -14.92
C VAL A 17 -5.18 22.22 -14.81
N ASP A 18 -5.47 22.86 -15.94
CA ASP A 18 -6.41 23.97 -15.99
C ASP A 18 -7.83 23.46 -16.23
N LEU A 19 -8.75 23.78 -15.32
CA LEU A 19 -10.15 23.36 -15.42
C LEU A 19 -10.94 24.22 -16.41
N ASP A 20 -10.39 25.36 -16.85
CA ASP A 20 -11.00 26.22 -17.87
C ASP A 20 -10.75 25.66 -19.28
N ASP A 21 -9.72 24.82 -19.44
CA ASP A 21 -9.46 24.10 -20.68
C ASP A 21 -10.57 23.08 -20.97
N ALA A 22 -10.80 22.83 -22.27
CA ALA A 22 -11.68 21.77 -22.72
C ALA A 22 -11.27 20.43 -22.06
N PRO A 23 -12.21 19.66 -21.46
CA PRO A 23 -11.87 18.45 -20.72
C PRO A 23 -11.01 17.45 -21.49
N THR A 24 -11.20 17.35 -22.81
CA THR A 24 -10.41 16.46 -23.68
C THR A 24 -8.95 16.84 -23.81
N ASP A 25 -8.55 18.04 -23.40
CA ASP A 25 -7.23 18.58 -23.65
C ASP A 25 -6.42 18.83 -22.36
N ARG A 26 -7.10 18.94 -21.20
CA ARG A 26 -6.54 19.18 -19.85
C ARG A 26 -5.28 18.39 -19.51
N TRP A 27 -5.24 17.11 -19.88
CA TRP A 27 -4.15 16.18 -19.51
C TRP A 27 -3.11 15.98 -20.62
N THR A 28 -3.32 16.55 -21.81
CA THR A 28 -2.53 16.24 -23.02
C THR A 28 -1.05 16.45 -22.80
N HIS A 29 -0.67 17.59 -22.21
CA HIS A 29 0.72 17.94 -21.98
C HIS A 29 1.40 17.01 -20.97
N ILE A 30 0.66 16.51 -19.97
CA ILE A 30 1.16 15.57 -18.97
C ILE A 30 1.38 14.20 -19.61
N VAL A 31 0.34 13.61 -20.21
CA VAL A 31 0.39 12.21 -20.66
C VAL A 31 1.31 12.00 -21.87
N ARG A 32 1.69 13.07 -22.59
CA ARG A 32 2.75 13.05 -23.59
C ARG A 32 4.10 12.65 -23.01
N GLU A 33 4.43 13.11 -21.81
CA GLU A 33 5.70 12.82 -21.15
C GLU A 33 5.80 11.35 -20.70
N TYR A 34 4.66 10.69 -20.50
CA TYR A 34 4.57 9.32 -19.99
C TYR A 34 4.18 8.30 -21.08
N LYS A 35 4.24 8.68 -22.35
CA LYS A 35 3.73 7.85 -23.45
C LYS A 35 4.39 6.46 -23.51
N GLU A 36 5.68 6.38 -23.26
CA GLU A 36 6.42 5.11 -23.21
C GLU A 36 6.00 4.26 -21.99
N ASP A 37 5.77 4.87 -20.83
CA ASP A 37 5.26 4.19 -19.64
C ASP A 37 3.88 3.58 -19.91
N PHE A 38 2.98 4.28 -20.60
CA PHE A 38 1.66 3.73 -20.98
C PHE A 38 1.76 2.49 -21.87
N VAL A 39 2.77 2.39 -22.75
CA VAL A 39 3.02 1.19 -23.55
C VAL A 39 3.44 0.03 -22.65
N ALA A 40 4.38 0.28 -21.72
CA ALA A 40 4.85 -0.73 -20.78
C ALA A 40 3.73 -1.22 -19.85
N ILE A 41 2.92 -0.29 -19.33
CA ILE A 41 1.77 -0.58 -18.45
C ILE A 41 0.74 -1.43 -19.18
N ARG A 42 0.43 -1.09 -20.44
CA ARG A 42 -0.48 -1.90 -21.24
C ARG A 42 0.00 -3.34 -21.34
N ALA A 43 1.29 -3.55 -21.61
CA ALA A 43 1.85 -4.90 -21.70
C ALA A 43 1.78 -5.65 -20.36
N GLN A 44 2.10 -4.98 -19.25
CA GLN A 44 2.04 -5.57 -17.92
C GLN A 44 0.62 -5.94 -17.51
N LEU A 45 -0.35 -5.05 -17.69
CA LEU A 45 -1.76 -5.33 -17.39
C LEU A 45 -2.30 -6.50 -18.22
N GLN A 46 -1.90 -6.60 -19.48
CA GLN A 46 -2.26 -7.74 -20.34
C GLN A 46 -1.68 -9.05 -19.82
N GLU A 47 -0.44 -9.04 -19.32
CA GLU A 47 0.18 -10.23 -18.74
C GLU A 47 -0.52 -10.64 -17.45
N THR A 48 -0.77 -9.70 -16.52
CA THR A 48 -1.49 -9.98 -15.27
C THR A 48 -2.87 -10.59 -15.52
N ILE A 49 -3.63 -10.05 -16.47
CA ILE A 49 -4.95 -10.62 -16.82
C ILE A 49 -4.83 -12.06 -17.37
N ARG A 50 -3.78 -12.34 -18.15
CA ARG A 50 -3.54 -13.67 -18.71
C ARG A 50 -3.05 -14.67 -17.67
N GLU A 51 -2.27 -14.24 -16.69
CA GLU A 51 -1.80 -15.07 -15.58
C GLU A 51 -2.98 -15.49 -14.69
N GLU A 52 -3.86 -14.55 -14.33
CA GLU A 52 -5.01 -14.80 -13.46
C GLU A 52 -6.11 -15.65 -14.12
N ALA A 53 -6.46 -15.37 -15.38
CA ALA A 53 -7.59 -16.01 -16.06
C ALA A 53 -7.19 -17.03 -17.14
N GLY A 54 -5.89 -17.19 -17.41
CA GLY A 54 -5.36 -17.98 -18.52
C GLY A 54 -5.37 -17.23 -19.86
N PRO A 55 -4.50 -17.59 -20.84
CA PRO A 55 -4.24 -16.74 -22.01
C PRO A 55 -5.46 -16.44 -22.89
N ARG A 56 -6.30 -17.45 -23.16
CA ARG A 56 -7.47 -17.30 -24.05
C ARG A 56 -8.65 -16.62 -23.35
N LEU A 57 -8.95 -17.04 -22.12
CA LEU A 57 -10.06 -16.50 -21.36
C LEU A 57 -9.77 -15.08 -20.85
N GLY A 58 -8.55 -14.82 -20.38
CA GLY A 58 -8.09 -13.48 -19.99
C GLY A 58 -8.16 -12.49 -21.15
N ALA A 59 -7.63 -12.84 -22.33
CA ALA A 59 -7.72 -11.97 -23.51
C ALA A 59 -9.18 -11.71 -23.94
N PHE A 60 -10.06 -12.71 -23.82
CA PHE A 60 -11.48 -12.54 -24.07
C PHE A 60 -12.13 -11.58 -23.07
N ILE A 61 -11.89 -11.76 -21.77
CA ILE A 61 -12.40 -10.89 -20.70
C ILE A 61 -11.92 -9.45 -20.88
N GLU A 62 -10.62 -9.24 -21.11
CA GLU A 62 -10.04 -7.93 -21.36
C GLU A 62 -10.74 -7.24 -22.54
N SER A 63 -10.91 -7.95 -23.66
CA SER A 63 -11.53 -7.41 -24.87
C SER A 63 -12.99 -7.02 -24.65
N VAL A 64 -13.77 -7.90 -24.01
CA VAL A 64 -15.19 -7.64 -23.71
C VAL A 64 -15.34 -6.46 -22.75
N LEU A 65 -14.59 -6.46 -21.64
CA LEU A 65 -14.64 -5.40 -20.64
C LEU A 65 -14.20 -4.06 -21.21
N SER A 66 -13.10 -4.04 -21.97
CA SER A 66 -12.62 -2.83 -22.63
C SER A 66 -13.63 -2.29 -23.66
N THR A 67 -14.26 -3.16 -24.45
CA THR A 67 -15.28 -2.73 -25.43
C THR A 67 -16.52 -2.16 -24.75
N LEU A 68 -17.01 -2.84 -23.70
CA LEU A 68 -18.13 -2.38 -22.89
C LEU A 68 -17.83 -1.01 -22.28
N MET A 69 -16.72 -0.89 -21.54
CA MET A 69 -16.35 0.34 -20.85
C MET A 69 -16.05 1.49 -21.81
N SER A 70 -15.49 1.20 -22.99
CA SER A 70 -15.33 2.19 -24.07
C SER A 70 -16.68 2.75 -24.52
N THR A 71 -17.68 1.89 -24.69
CA THR A 71 -19.03 2.27 -25.10
C THR A 71 -19.72 3.12 -24.02
N VAL A 72 -19.70 2.66 -22.77
CA VAL A 72 -20.27 3.39 -21.62
C VAL A 72 -19.61 4.76 -21.44
N THR A 73 -18.28 4.85 -21.61
CA THR A 73 -17.55 6.11 -21.57
C THR A 73 -17.92 7.04 -22.72
N LYS A 74 -18.10 6.51 -23.94
CA LYS A 74 -18.52 7.29 -25.10
C LYS A 74 -19.92 7.88 -24.91
N MET A 75 -20.82 7.13 -24.31
CA MET A 75 -22.18 7.54 -23.95
C MET A 75 -22.26 8.55 -22.80
N GLY A 76 -21.13 8.91 -22.17
CA GLY A 76 -21.09 9.91 -21.09
C GLY A 76 -21.55 9.40 -19.73
N ALA A 77 -21.62 8.07 -19.54
CA ALA A 77 -22.00 7.47 -18.27
C ALA A 77 -20.83 7.35 -17.28
N VAL A 78 -19.59 7.51 -17.74
CA VAL A 78 -18.39 7.57 -16.88
C VAL A 78 -18.07 9.02 -16.53
N TYR A 79 -18.01 9.34 -15.24
CA TYR A 79 -17.54 10.64 -14.75
C TYR A 79 -16.18 10.99 -15.34
N TYR A 80 -15.99 12.25 -15.72
CA TYR A 80 -14.76 12.73 -16.36
C TYR A 80 -14.38 11.97 -17.66
N GLY A 81 -15.33 11.27 -18.29
CA GLY A 81 -15.06 10.47 -19.49
C GLY A 81 -14.52 11.25 -20.68
N ALA A 82 -14.76 12.56 -20.75
CA ALA A 82 -14.15 13.44 -21.76
C ALA A 82 -12.62 13.57 -21.58
N GLU A 83 -12.14 13.66 -20.33
CA GLU A 83 -10.70 13.68 -20.04
C GLU A 83 -10.05 12.34 -20.43
N LEU A 84 -10.73 11.22 -20.12
CA LEU A 84 -10.27 9.88 -20.51
C LEU A 84 -10.20 9.72 -22.04
N LYS A 85 -11.13 10.30 -22.80
CA LYS A 85 -11.08 10.32 -24.27
C LYS A 85 -9.83 11.07 -24.77
N GLY A 86 -9.50 12.19 -24.14
CA GLY A 86 -8.27 12.95 -24.41
C GLY A 86 -7.01 12.14 -24.17
N ILE A 87 -6.92 11.50 -23.00
CA ILE A 87 -5.81 10.64 -22.60
C ILE A 87 -5.68 9.44 -23.56
N ALA A 88 -6.78 8.78 -23.91
CA ALA A 88 -6.79 7.66 -24.83
C ALA A 88 -6.25 8.05 -26.22
N ARG A 89 -6.67 9.21 -26.73
CA ARG A 89 -6.22 9.76 -28.02
C ARG A 89 -4.71 10.01 -28.03
N GLU A 90 -4.16 10.57 -26.97
CA GLU A 90 -2.75 10.98 -26.92
C GLU A 90 -1.78 9.82 -26.65
N THR A 91 -2.17 8.92 -25.74
CA THR A 91 -1.35 7.78 -25.30
C THR A 91 -1.50 6.55 -26.21
N GLY A 92 -2.64 6.40 -26.89
CA GLY A 92 -3.00 5.19 -27.63
C GLY A 92 -3.47 4.03 -26.75
N MET A 93 -3.66 4.25 -25.43
CA MET A 93 -4.26 3.26 -24.55
C MET A 93 -5.76 3.11 -24.87
N PRO A 94 -6.32 1.88 -24.89
CA PRO A 94 -7.75 1.70 -25.12
C PRO A 94 -8.60 2.46 -24.10
N LEU A 95 -9.57 3.26 -24.57
CA LEU A 95 -10.44 4.07 -23.71
C LEU A 95 -11.13 3.25 -22.60
N GLY A 96 -11.59 2.04 -22.93
CA GLY A 96 -12.22 1.17 -21.95
C GLY A 96 -11.27 0.71 -20.87
N MET A 97 -10.00 0.42 -21.22
CA MET A 97 -8.96 0.06 -20.26
C MET A 97 -8.66 1.22 -19.32
N LEU A 98 -8.54 2.45 -19.84
CA LEU A 98 -8.38 3.65 -19.02
C LEU A 98 -9.56 3.86 -18.05
N ALA A 99 -10.78 3.63 -18.52
CA ALA A 99 -11.97 3.72 -17.67
C ALA A 99 -12.00 2.64 -16.58
N VAL A 100 -11.59 1.40 -16.88
CA VAL A 100 -11.43 0.33 -15.88
C VAL A 100 -10.38 0.72 -14.85
N LEU A 101 -9.24 1.28 -15.27
CA LEU A 101 -8.16 1.70 -14.38
C LEU A 101 -8.61 2.72 -13.32
N GLN A 102 -9.58 3.58 -13.64
CA GLN A 102 -10.14 4.52 -12.66
C GLN A 102 -10.94 3.83 -11.53
N LEU A 103 -11.39 2.59 -11.76
CA LEU A 103 -12.25 1.83 -10.85
C LEU A 103 -11.48 0.74 -10.07
N VAL A 104 -10.20 0.51 -10.36
CA VAL A 104 -9.43 -0.58 -9.71
C VAL A 104 -9.29 -0.34 -8.20
N TYR A 105 -9.21 0.93 -7.77
CA TYR A 105 -9.16 1.26 -6.34
C TYR A 105 -10.40 0.78 -5.58
N GLU A 106 -11.56 0.66 -6.24
CA GLU A 106 -12.80 0.14 -5.64
C GLU A 106 -12.70 -1.36 -5.29
N ALA A 107 -11.65 -2.03 -5.74
CA ALA A 107 -11.43 -3.47 -5.56
C ALA A 107 -10.20 -3.79 -4.69
N SER A 108 -9.12 -3.02 -4.79
CA SER A 108 -7.94 -3.24 -3.97
C SER A 108 -7.04 -2.01 -3.85
N ALA A 109 -6.61 -1.72 -2.62
CA ALA A 109 -5.46 -0.92 -2.25
C ALA A 109 -5.25 -1.05 -0.73
N ALA A 110 -4.08 -0.66 -0.23
CA ALA A 110 -3.91 -0.41 1.19
C ALA A 110 -3.25 0.95 1.43
N CYS A 111 -3.48 1.50 2.60
CA CYS A 111 -3.23 2.90 2.89
C CYS A 111 -2.98 3.08 4.38
N THR A 112 -2.11 4.00 4.77
CA THR A 112 -2.06 4.54 6.13
C THR A 112 -2.27 6.04 6.03
N SER A 113 -3.24 6.59 6.76
CA SER A 113 -3.55 8.02 6.79
C SER A 113 -3.57 8.50 8.23
N ILE A 114 -2.93 9.64 8.49
CA ILE A 114 -2.72 10.15 9.84
C ILE A 114 -2.94 11.66 9.85
N VAL A 115 -3.77 12.14 10.78
CA VAL A 115 -3.94 13.57 11.08
C VAL A 115 -3.39 13.83 12.48
N VAL A 116 -2.34 14.66 12.54
CA VAL A 116 -1.60 14.94 13.76
C VAL A 116 -1.92 16.37 14.22
N PRO A 117 -2.38 16.57 15.47
CA PRO A 117 -2.54 17.90 16.03
C PRO A 117 -1.17 18.56 16.23
N CYS A 118 -1.10 19.88 16.07
CA CYS A 118 0.15 20.64 16.17
C CYS A 118 0.04 21.75 17.24
N GLY A 119 -0.12 21.35 18.49
CA GLY A 119 -0.40 22.26 19.61
C GLY A 119 -1.70 23.03 19.39
N GLU A 120 -1.65 24.35 19.60
CA GLU A 120 -2.77 25.26 19.33
C GLU A 120 -2.87 25.65 17.83
N GLY A 121 -2.03 25.06 16.97
CA GLY A 121 -2.01 25.31 15.55
C GLY A 121 -2.89 24.37 14.73
N PRO A 122 -3.03 24.63 13.42
CA PRO A 122 -3.71 23.74 12.50
C PRO A 122 -3.09 22.33 12.48
N PRO A 123 -3.90 21.28 12.36
CA PRO A 123 -3.37 19.93 12.21
C PRO A 123 -2.66 19.74 10.86
N VAL A 124 -1.89 18.66 10.78
CA VAL A 124 -1.18 18.25 9.58
C VAL A 124 -1.60 16.84 9.18
N HIS A 125 -1.72 16.60 7.88
CA HIS A 125 -2.13 15.31 7.34
C HIS A 125 -0.97 14.65 6.58
N ILE A 126 -0.63 13.42 6.96
CA ILE A 126 0.33 12.58 6.26
C ILE A 126 -0.28 11.24 5.87
N ARG A 127 0.22 10.64 4.79
CA ARG A 127 -0.24 9.32 4.37
C ARG A 127 0.80 8.50 3.59
N THR A 128 0.64 7.18 3.57
CA THR A 128 1.28 6.25 2.62
C THR A 128 0.24 5.62 1.72
N MET A 129 0.56 5.44 0.44
CA MET A 129 -0.23 4.67 -0.52
C MET A 129 0.51 3.37 -0.82
N ASP A 130 -0.12 2.23 -0.55
CA ASP A 130 0.44 0.90 -0.74
C ASP A 130 -0.41 0.13 -1.75
N TRP A 131 0.21 -0.36 -2.82
CA TRP A 131 -0.49 -1.09 -3.87
C TRP A 131 0.46 -2.04 -4.57
N GLU A 132 0.04 -3.29 -4.77
CA GLU A 132 0.76 -4.31 -5.54
C GLU A 132 0.72 -4.04 -7.05
N MET A 133 1.15 -2.85 -7.44
CA MET A 133 1.20 -2.35 -8.81
C MET A 133 2.45 -1.47 -8.94
N ASP A 134 3.63 -2.10 -8.98
CA ASP A 134 4.92 -1.40 -9.00
C ASP A 134 5.06 -0.36 -10.12
N PHE A 135 4.32 -0.56 -11.22
CA PHE A 135 4.26 0.38 -12.36
C PHE A 135 3.64 1.74 -12.01
N LEU A 136 2.97 1.87 -10.86
CA LEU A 136 2.42 3.13 -10.38
C LEU A 136 3.51 4.10 -9.89
N ARG A 137 4.65 3.59 -9.42
CA ARG A 137 5.76 4.44 -8.93
C ARG A 137 6.27 5.43 -9.99
N PRO A 138 6.65 5.01 -11.22
CA PRO A 138 7.10 5.95 -12.24
C PRO A 138 6.02 6.93 -12.72
N LEU A 139 4.73 6.55 -12.63
CA LEU A 139 3.62 7.43 -12.98
C LEU A 139 3.21 8.42 -11.89
N THR A 140 3.76 8.31 -10.67
CA THR A 140 3.30 9.14 -9.56
C THR A 140 3.72 10.59 -9.78
N ILE A 141 2.74 11.49 -9.71
CA ILE A 141 2.87 12.93 -9.96
C ILE A 141 2.09 13.72 -8.91
N GLU A 142 2.41 15.00 -8.77
CA GLU A 142 1.52 15.98 -8.14
C GLU A 142 0.81 16.78 -9.22
N VAL A 143 -0.50 16.92 -9.12
CA VAL A 143 -1.30 17.75 -10.03
C VAL A 143 -1.89 18.91 -9.26
N GLU A 144 -1.54 20.13 -9.66
CA GLU A 144 -2.19 21.35 -9.20
C GLU A 144 -3.34 21.68 -10.15
N PHE A 145 -4.56 21.67 -9.64
CA PHE A 145 -5.76 22.01 -10.40
C PHE A 145 -6.04 23.50 -10.28
N TRP A 146 -6.25 24.16 -11.42
CA TRP A 146 -6.49 25.60 -11.52
C TRP A 146 -7.86 25.87 -12.11
N ARG A 147 -8.47 26.99 -11.74
CA ARG A 147 -9.69 27.53 -12.35
C ARG A 147 -9.64 29.05 -12.26
N ASP A 148 -10.06 29.74 -13.30
CA ASP A 148 -10.03 31.19 -13.42
C ASP A 148 -8.64 31.80 -13.10
N GLY A 149 -7.58 31.07 -13.47
CA GLY A 149 -6.20 31.47 -13.19
C GLY A 149 -5.77 31.40 -11.71
N VAL A 150 -6.51 30.71 -10.84
CA VAL A 150 -6.18 30.52 -9.41
C VAL A 150 -6.01 29.03 -9.09
N PRO A 151 -4.99 28.62 -8.30
CA PRO A 151 -4.85 27.23 -7.86
C PRO A 151 -5.96 26.89 -6.84
N LEU A 152 -6.68 25.80 -7.09
CA LEU A 152 -7.76 25.32 -6.24
C LEU A 152 -7.28 24.28 -5.22
N TYR A 153 -6.61 23.24 -5.70
CA TYR A 153 -6.12 22.15 -4.86
C TYR A 153 -4.97 21.41 -5.54
N VAL A 154 -4.17 20.71 -4.74
CA VAL A 154 -3.09 19.83 -5.22
C VAL A 154 -3.43 18.39 -4.88
N ALA A 155 -3.28 17.48 -5.85
CA ALA A 155 -3.52 16.06 -5.67
C ALA A 155 -2.29 15.23 -6.07
N PRO A 156 -1.69 14.49 -5.12
CA PRO A 156 -0.84 13.35 -5.44
C PRO A 156 -1.66 12.27 -6.16
N THR A 157 -1.28 11.95 -7.40
CA THR A 157 -2.01 11.00 -8.26
C THR A 157 -1.04 10.34 -9.24
N TRP A 158 -1.57 9.64 -10.25
CA TRP A 158 -0.81 9.05 -11.34
C TRP A 158 -1.13 9.72 -12.67
N ALA A 159 -0.15 9.82 -13.56
CA ALA A 159 -0.41 10.29 -14.92
C ALA A 159 -1.47 9.38 -15.59
N GLY A 160 -2.61 9.97 -15.97
CA GLY A 160 -3.76 9.25 -16.52
C GLY A 160 -4.85 8.86 -15.51
N ALA A 161 -4.65 9.08 -14.21
CA ALA A 161 -5.69 8.96 -13.20
C ALA A 161 -6.40 10.30 -13.02
N VAL A 162 -7.66 10.37 -13.47
CA VAL A 162 -8.46 11.60 -13.44
C VAL A 162 -9.29 11.73 -12.17
N GLY A 163 -9.52 10.64 -11.43
CA GLY A 163 -9.96 10.71 -10.04
C GLY A 163 -8.80 11.02 -9.09
N VAL A 164 -9.10 11.36 -7.84
CA VAL A 164 -8.08 11.63 -6.81
C VAL A 164 -8.36 10.83 -5.54
N LEU A 165 -7.30 10.29 -4.93
CA LEU A 165 -7.37 9.53 -3.67
C LEU A 165 -6.69 10.24 -2.50
N THR A 166 -6.00 11.33 -2.83
CA THR A 166 -5.30 12.21 -1.91
C THR A 166 -5.42 13.61 -2.50
N ALA A 167 -5.89 14.58 -1.72
CA ALA A 167 -6.03 15.95 -2.17
C ALA A 167 -5.80 16.93 -1.01
N CYS A 168 -5.30 18.12 -1.34
CA CYS A 168 -5.11 19.23 -0.43
C CYS A 168 -5.69 20.49 -1.07
N LYS A 169 -6.85 20.92 -0.59
CA LYS A 169 -7.49 22.17 -0.97
C LYS A 169 -6.93 23.30 -0.12
N THR A 170 -6.17 24.19 -0.76
CA THR A 170 -5.49 25.31 -0.10
C THR A 170 -6.49 26.19 0.63
N GLY A 171 -6.21 26.48 1.89
CA GLY A 171 -7.03 27.32 2.75
C GLY A 171 -8.33 26.68 3.22
N ALA A 172 -8.54 25.37 3.02
CA ALA A 172 -9.80 24.71 3.38
C ALA A 172 -9.60 23.36 4.09
N PHE A 173 -9.17 22.33 3.37
CA PHE A 173 -9.01 20.98 3.94
C PHE A 173 -8.06 20.13 3.10
N SER A 174 -7.53 19.06 3.69
CA SER A 174 -6.93 17.95 2.97
C SER A 174 -7.72 16.68 3.25
N ALA A 175 -7.69 15.75 2.31
CA ALA A 175 -8.44 14.50 2.40
C ALA A 175 -7.66 13.36 1.74
N SER A 176 -7.83 12.17 2.30
CA SER A 176 -7.28 10.93 1.76
C SER A 176 -8.29 9.80 1.87
N VAL A 177 -8.12 8.84 0.98
CA VAL A 177 -8.96 7.65 0.87
C VAL A 177 -8.16 6.43 1.33
N ASN A 178 -8.78 5.64 2.20
CA ASN A 178 -8.33 4.29 2.53
C ASN A 178 -9.40 3.27 2.11
N PHE A 179 -8.95 2.21 1.44
CA PHE A 179 -9.80 1.09 1.06
C PHE A 179 -10.38 0.40 2.30
N ARG A 180 -11.67 0.03 2.23
CA ARG A 180 -12.39 -0.66 3.30
C ARG A 180 -13.00 -1.94 2.75
N LEU A 181 -12.58 -3.07 3.30
CA LEU A 181 -13.12 -4.37 2.92
C LEU A 181 -14.29 -4.74 3.85
N THR A 182 -15.48 -4.95 3.28
CA THR A 182 -16.65 -5.49 3.99
C THR A 182 -17.30 -6.60 3.18
N GLU A 183 -18.11 -7.45 3.83
CA GLU A 183 -18.89 -8.50 3.14
C GLU A 183 -19.87 -7.92 2.11
N ASP A 184 -20.42 -6.73 2.39
CA ASP A 184 -21.31 -5.97 1.49
C ASP A 184 -20.60 -5.30 0.29
N GLY A 185 -19.26 -5.36 0.28
CA GLY A 185 -18.37 -4.88 -0.78
C GLY A 185 -18.16 -5.86 -1.92
N SER A 186 -19.03 -6.88 -2.08
CA SER A 186 -18.89 -7.83 -3.20
C SER A 186 -18.80 -7.12 -4.55
N TYR A 187 -17.96 -7.62 -5.46
CA TYR A 187 -17.75 -7.04 -6.80
C TYR A 187 -19.07 -6.79 -7.54
N TRP A 188 -20.04 -7.69 -7.38
CA TRP A 188 -21.37 -7.55 -7.99
C TRP A 188 -22.27 -6.54 -7.23
N GLY A 189 -22.09 -6.34 -5.93
CA GLY A 189 -22.70 -5.20 -5.24
C GLY A 189 -22.22 -3.88 -5.85
N ASN A 190 -20.92 -3.76 -6.10
CA ASN A 190 -20.30 -2.52 -6.61
C ASN A 190 -20.73 -2.23 -8.05
N VAL A 191 -20.80 -3.23 -8.93
CA VAL A 191 -21.28 -3.04 -10.31
C VAL A 191 -22.76 -2.62 -10.34
N LYS A 192 -23.64 -3.15 -9.48
CA LYS A 192 -25.04 -2.68 -9.38
C LYS A 192 -25.11 -1.22 -8.94
N ARG A 193 -24.31 -0.82 -7.95
CA ARG A 193 -24.26 0.57 -7.46
C ARG A 193 -23.71 1.53 -8.51
N LEU A 194 -22.72 1.10 -9.29
CA LEU A 194 -22.22 1.87 -10.43
C LEU A 194 -23.33 2.11 -11.47
N LEU A 195 -24.14 1.10 -11.79
CA LEU A 195 -25.30 1.24 -12.66
C LEU A 195 -26.38 2.16 -12.06
N ALA A 196 -26.49 2.22 -10.73
CA ALA A 196 -27.36 3.13 -9.99
C ALA A 196 -26.80 4.57 -9.88
N ARG A 197 -25.70 4.88 -10.57
CA ARG A 197 -25.02 6.19 -10.57
C ARG A 197 -24.44 6.61 -9.20
N SER A 198 -24.23 5.66 -8.29
CA SER A 198 -23.40 5.93 -7.11
C SER A 198 -22.01 6.38 -7.53
N TRP A 199 -21.37 7.19 -6.69
CA TRP A 199 -20.06 7.75 -6.98
C TRP A 199 -18.95 6.71 -6.83
N PRO A 200 -18.07 6.56 -7.84
CA PRO A 200 -16.73 6.07 -7.60
C PRO A 200 -15.99 7.00 -6.64
N ILE A 201 -15.31 6.43 -5.66
CA ILE A 201 -14.77 7.14 -4.51
C ILE A 201 -13.80 8.25 -4.95
N GLY A 202 -12.89 7.93 -5.88
CA GLY A 202 -11.91 8.90 -6.36
C GLY A 202 -12.51 10.05 -7.17
N PHE A 203 -13.66 9.82 -7.82
CA PHE A 203 -14.39 10.88 -8.54
C PHE A 203 -15.19 11.76 -7.60
N LEU A 204 -15.78 11.20 -6.53
CA LEU A 204 -16.42 12.01 -5.50
C LEU A 204 -15.42 12.92 -4.81
N LEU A 205 -14.25 12.40 -4.41
CA LEU A 205 -13.28 13.23 -3.73
C LEU A 205 -12.79 14.39 -4.62
N ARG A 206 -12.63 14.13 -5.93
CA ARG A 206 -12.34 15.19 -6.90
C ARG A 206 -13.46 16.22 -6.96
N GLU A 207 -14.70 15.78 -7.10
CA GLU A 207 -15.89 16.66 -7.14
C GLU A 207 -15.96 17.54 -5.88
N VAL A 208 -15.74 16.97 -4.70
CA VAL A 208 -15.71 17.71 -3.42
C VAL A 208 -14.63 18.79 -3.45
N CYS A 209 -13.41 18.47 -3.91
CA CYS A 209 -12.34 19.46 -4.04
C CYS A 209 -12.65 20.59 -5.03
N GLU A 210 -13.40 20.28 -6.11
CA GLU A 210 -13.79 21.26 -7.13
C GLU A 210 -15.02 22.11 -6.76
N SER A 211 -15.88 21.63 -5.85
CA SER A 211 -17.19 22.22 -5.54
C SER A 211 -17.31 22.85 -4.14
N THR A 212 -16.55 22.40 -3.14
CA THR A 212 -16.64 22.93 -1.77
C THR A 212 -15.48 23.88 -1.44
N GLN A 213 -15.65 24.74 -0.44
CA GLN A 213 -14.61 25.67 0.04
C GLN A 213 -14.35 25.57 1.55
N ALA A 214 -15.03 24.65 2.25
CA ALA A 214 -14.93 24.50 3.70
C ALA A 214 -14.76 23.04 4.11
N TYR A 215 -14.07 22.82 5.23
CA TYR A 215 -13.87 21.51 5.85
C TYR A 215 -15.19 20.82 6.21
N ALA A 216 -16.12 21.55 6.86
CA ALA A 216 -17.41 21.00 7.28
C ALA A 216 -18.26 20.50 6.10
N ASP A 217 -18.39 21.31 5.04
CA ASP A 217 -19.12 20.91 3.82
C ASP A 217 -18.50 19.66 3.17
N ALA A 218 -17.16 19.60 3.13
CA ALA A 218 -16.46 18.43 2.60
C ALA A 218 -16.73 17.18 3.43
N ALA A 219 -16.69 17.28 4.76
CA ALA A 219 -16.99 16.18 5.67
C ALA A 219 -18.45 15.71 5.50
N ASP A 220 -19.41 16.63 5.40
CA ASP A 220 -20.83 16.30 5.26
C ASP A 220 -21.14 15.61 3.92
N ILE A 221 -20.59 16.09 2.80
CA ILE A 221 -20.76 15.43 1.50
C ILE A 221 -20.11 14.04 1.52
N LEU A 222 -18.89 13.92 2.04
CA LEU A 222 -18.20 12.64 2.14
C LEU A 222 -18.83 11.68 3.16
N ALA A 223 -19.65 12.17 4.09
CA ALA A 223 -20.45 11.36 5.00
C ALA A 223 -21.75 10.83 4.38
N THR A 224 -22.33 11.55 3.41
CA THR A 224 -23.72 11.31 2.96
C THR A 224 -23.85 10.84 1.52
N ALA A 225 -22.88 11.13 0.64
CA ALA A 225 -22.96 10.76 -0.77
C ALA A 225 -23.08 9.24 -0.96
N SER A 226 -23.89 8.80 -1.92
CA SER A 226 -24.01 7.38 -2.29
C SER A 226 -22.76 6.91 -3.03
N LEU A 227 -22.09 5.86 -2.54
CA LEU A 227 -20.83 5.33 -3.02
C LEU A 227 -21.00 3.97 -3.71
N VAL A 228 -20.07 3.64 -4.60
CA VAL A 228 -20.02 2.31 -5.22
C VAL A 228 -19.48 1.24 -4.26
N ALA A 229 -18.59 1.63 -3.33
CA ALA A 229 -17.94 0.74 -2.38
C ALA A 229 -17.82 1.38 -0.98
N PRO A 230 -17.66 0.58 0.08
CA PRO A 230 -17.28 1.06 1.42
C PRO A 230 -15.90 1.75 1.40
N VAL A 231 -15.66 2.66 2.34
CA VAL A 231 -14.43 3.46 2.37
C VAL A 231 -14.16 4.05 3.75
N TYR A 232 -12.91 4.44 4.01
CA TYR A 232 -12.60 5.44 5.02
C TYR A 232 -12.12 6.73 4.35
N PHE A 233 -12.78 7.85 4.66
CA PHE A 233 -12.26 9.18 4.35
C PHE A 233 -11.55 9.73 5.59
N THR A 234 -10.31 10.16 5.44
CA THR A 234 -9.60 10.89 6.49
C THR A 234 -9.49 12.35 6.06
N LEU A 235 -10.00 13.29 6.85
CA LEU A 235 -9.94 14.72 6.57
C LEU A 235 -9.13 15.47 7.62
N CYS A 236 -8.53 16.58 7.21
CA CYS A 236 -7.83 17.53 8.07
C CYS A 236 -8.18 18.95 7.59
N GLY A 237 -8.73 19.77 8.47
CA GLY A 237 -9.08 21.16 8.21
C GLY A 237 -7.92 22.12 8.51
N ILE A 238 -8.26 23.38 8.75
CA ILE A 238 -7.30 24.48 8.95
C ILE A 238 -7.36 25.09 10.35
N ALA A 239 -8.37 24.76 11.15
CA ALA A 239 -8.47 25.18 12.54
C ALA A 239 -8.02 24.06 13.49
N PRO A 240 -7.56 24.41 14.72
CA PRO A 240 -7.26 23.42 15.74
C PRO A 240 -8.45 22.49 15.99
N GLY A 241 -8.18 21.19 16.06
CA GLY A 241 -9.23 20.17 16.24
C GLY A 241 -10.00 19.78 14.98
N GLU A 242 -9.83 20.47 13.85
CA GLU A 242 -10.45 20.05 12.58
C GLU A 242 -9.71 18.88 11.95
N GLY A 243 -10.17 17.68 12.23
CA GLY A 243 -9.73 16.46 11.56
C GLY A 243 -10.66 15.32 11.90
N CYS A 244 -10.88 14.39 10.98
CA CYS A 244 -11.76 13.26 11.27
C CYS A 244 -11.44 12.03 10.41
N ILE A 245 -11.94 10.89 10.86
CA ILE A 245 -12.08 9.66 10.07
C ILE A 245 -13.57 9.38 9.93
N ILE A 246 -14.05 9.33 8.69
CA ILE A 246 -15.41 8.94 8.35
C ILE A 246 -15.38 7.50 7.85
N THR A 247 -15.89 6.57 8.66
CA THR A 247 -16.08 5.17 8.27
C THR A 247 -17.41 5.04 7.54
N ARG A 248 -17.34 4.68 6.24
CA ARG A 248 -18.49 4.63 5.35
C ARG A 248 -18.80 3.21 4.91
N GLY A 249 -20.08 2.87 5.00
CA GLY A 249 -20.69 1.92 4.07
C GLY A 249 -21.09 2.64 2.77
N PRO A 250 -21.58 1.92 1.75
CA PRO A 250 -21.93 2.53 0.46
C PRO A 250 -23.01 3.63 0.54
N SER A 251 -23.92 3.54 1.53
CA SER A 251 -25.08 4.45 1.60
C SER A 251 -25.11 5.35 2.84
N VAL A 252 -24.39 4.98 3.91
CA VAL A 252 -24.45 5.69 5.19
C VAL A 252 -23.06 5.78 5.82
N GLU A 253 -22.89 6.78 6.67
CA GLU A 253 -21.83 6.80 7.66
C GLU A 253 -22.14 5.80 8.77
N GLU A 254 -21.18 4.95 9.08
CA GLU A 254 -21.30 3.96 10.15
C GLU A 254 -20.70 4.48 11.45
N ARG A 255 -19.57 5.20 11.35
CA ARG A 255 -18.91 5.77 12.52
C ARG A 255 -17.96 6.92 12.15
N ARG A 256 -17.85 7.89 13.06
CA ARG A 256 -16.87 8.97 13.01
C ARG A 256 -15.88 8.90 14.16
N TRP A 257 -14.62 9.22 13.86
CA TRP A 257 -13.59 9.57 14.83
C TRP A 257 -13.24 11.03 14.62
N GLU A 258 -13.38 11.87 15.63
CA GLU A 258 -13.15 13.32 15.56
C GLU A 258 -11.85 13.68 16.27
N LEU A 259 -10.96 14.41 15.60
CA LEU A 259 -9.67 14.83 16.14
C LEU A 259 -9.83 15.58 17.48
N ALA A 260 -10.81 16.48 17.54
CA ALA A 260 -11.09 17.30 18.72
C ALA A 260 -11.60 16.49 19.92
N ALA A 261 -12.31 15.37 19.70
CA ALA A 261 -12.96 14.60 20.75
C ALA A 261 -12.15 13.34 21.14
N ASP A 262 -11.60 12.66 20.13
CA ASP A 262 -11.01 11.33 20.26
C ASP A 262 -9.47 11.35 20.14
N GLY A 263 -8.89 12.49 19.75
CA GLY A 263 -7.45 12.65 19.57
C GLY A 263 -6.96 12.30 18.15
N PRO A 264 -5.63 12.16 17.94
CA PRO A 264 -5.04 12.03 16.61
C PRO A 264 -5.72 10.95 15.75
N CYS A 265 -6.03 11.30 14.50
CA CYS A 265 -6.64 10.35 13.58
C CYS A 265 -5.57 9.43 13.01
N VAL A 266 -5.71 8.12 13.19
CA VAL A 266 -4.88 7.10 12.52
C VAL A 266 -5.82 6.09 11.88
N GLN A 267 -5.78 6.00 10.55
CA GLN A 267 -6.61 5.07 9.78
C GLN A 267 -5.75 4.21 8.85
N THR A 268 -6.01 2.91 8.87
CA THR A 268 -5.45 1.94 7.92
C THR A 268 -6.57 1.35 7.07
N ASN A 269 -6.62 0.03 6.87
CA ASN A 269 -7.68 -0.62 6.07
C ASN A 269 -8.53 -1.59 6.91
N VAL A 270 -8.62 -1.32 8.21
CA VAL A 270 -9.45 -2.05 9.17
C VAL A 270 -10.32 -1.07 9.94
N ASP A 271 -11.50 -1.52 10.37
CA ASP A 271 -12.38 -0.74 11.21
C ASP A 271 -11.69 -0.56 12.57
N TYR A 272 -11.35 0.69 12.92
CA TYR A 272 -10.58 0.99 14.14
C TYR A 272 -11.29 0.60 15.44
N PHE A 273 -12.58 0.27 15.37
CA PHE A 273 -13.44 -0.15 16.45
C PHE A 273 -13.74 -1.65 16.47
N ASP A 274 -13.30 -2.40 15.46
CA ASP A 274 -13.48 -3.84 15.39
C ASP A 274 -12.15 -4.56 15.64
N VAL A 275 -11.81 -4.74 16.92
CA VAL A 275 -10.54 -5.34 17.35
C VAL A 275 -10.45 -6.85 17.10
N ASP A 276 -11.59 -7.53 16.92
CA ASP A 276 -11.67 -9.00 16.79
C ASP A 276 -12.02 -9.48 15.37
N GLY A 277 -12.33 -8.56 14.45
CA GLY A 277 -12.68 -8.90 13.06
C GLY A 277 -11.65 -9.76 12.33
N GLU A 278 -12.13 -10.77 11.61
CA GLU A 278 -11.33 -11.77 10.90
C GLU A 278 -10.55 -11.19 9.69
N SER A 279 -10.96 -10.04 9.16
CA SER A 279 -10.36 -9.42 7.98
C SER A 279 -9.25 -8.44 8.35
N ASP A 280 -8.01 -8.77 7.98
CA ASP A 280 -6.83 -7.90 8.16
C ASP A 280 -5.95 -7.94 6.91
N ILE A 281 -6.21 -7.02 5.98
CA ILE A 281 -5.40 -6.88 4.78
C ILE A 281 -4.11 -6.11 5.08
N MET A 282 -2.98 -6.54 4.53
CA MET A 282 -1.73 -5.75 4.54
C MET A 282 -1.30 -5.28 5.94
N TRP A 283 -1.40 -6.14 6.95
CA TRP A 283 -1.03 -5.81 8.34
C TRP A 283 -1.74 -4.55 8.86
N SER A 284 -3.00 -4.33 8.49
CA SER A 284 -3.74 -3.11 8.82
C SER A 284 -3.85 -2.90 10.33
N ARG A 285 -4.05 -3.98 11.09
CA ARG A 285 -4.08 -3.92 12.55
C ARG A 285 -2.72 -3.54 13.13
N GLU A 286 -1.62 -4.15 12.67
CA GLU A 286 -0.28 -3.79 13.15
C GLU A 286 0.11 -2.36 12.75
N ARG A 287 -0.21 -1.94 11.51
CA ARG A 287 0.03 -0.56 11.05
C ARG A 287 -0.78 0.45 11.86
N LEU A 288 -2.03 0.13 12.22
CA LEU A 288 -2.89 0.99 13.04
C LEU A 288 -2.32 1.14 14.46
N ALA A 289 -1.98 0.02 15.11
CA ALA A 289 -1.41 0.01 16.44
C ALA A 289 -0.05 0.74 16.50
N LEU A 290 0.83 0.46 15.53
CA LEU A 290 2.11 1.17 15.41
C LEU A 290 1.90 2.66 15.15
N GLY A 291 1.01 3.02 14.23
CA GLY A 291 0.71 4.41 13.88
C GLY A 291 0.27 5.22 15.10
N ARG A 292 -0.65 4.67 15.92
CA ARG A 292 -1.07 5.29 17.19
C ARG A 292 0.10 5.46 18.16
N SER A 293 0.84 4.39 18.42
CA SER A 293 2.01 4.41 19.31
C SER A 293 3.07 5.43 18.88
N LEU A 294 3.37 5.51 17.59
CA LEU A 294 4.34 6.48 17.07
C LEU A 294 3.83 7.91 17.17
N VAL A 295 2.54 8.16 16.91
CA VAL A 295 1.95 9.50 17.06
C VAL A 295 1.99 9.96 18.52
N ASP A 296 1.70 9.08 19.48
CA ASP A 296 1.75 9.39 20.92
C ASP A 296 3.16 9.77 21.39
N SER A 297 4.19 9.31 20.66
CA SER A 297 5.60 9.64 20.94
C SER A 297 6.06 10.96 20.32
N LEU A 298 5.25 11.60 19.47
CA LEU A 298 5.61 12.86 18.82
C LEU A 298 5.60 14.02 19.81
N SER A 299 6.49 14.98 19.58
CA SER A 299 6.40 16.30 20.22
C SER A 299 5.09 17.00 19.83
N THR A 300 4.60 17.92 20.66
CA THR A 300 3.37 18.70 20.43
C THR A 300 3.32 19.45 19.09
N SER A 301 4.46 19.80 18.51
CA SER A 301 4.55 20.43 17.18
C SER A 301 5.63 19.72 16.35
N PRO A 302 5.34 18.53 15.82
CA PRO A 302 6.34 17.73 15.13
C PRO A 302 6.69 18.37 13.79
N ASP A 303 7.98 18.43 13.47
CA ASP A 303 8.39 18.89 12.15
C ASP A 303 8.09 17.84 11.07
N ARG A 304 8.17 18.28 9.81
CA ARG A 304 7.91 17.42 8.65
C ARG A 304 8.84 16.20 8.59
N GLU A 305 10.09 16.30 9.05
CA GLU A 305 11.02 15.17 9.00
C GLU A 305 10.66 14.10 10.04
N ALA A 306 10.19 14.49 11.23
CA ALA A 306 9.67 13.58 12.25
C ALA A 306 8.45 12.80 11.73
N LEU A 307 7.48 13.51 11.13
CA LEU A 307 6.29 12.91 10.54
C LEU A 307 6.62 11.92 9.42
N PHE A 308 7.59 12.28 8.59
CA PHE A 308 8.08 11.38 7.56
C PHE A 308 8.91 10.22 8.11
N GLY A 309 9.57 10.38 9.25
CA GLY A 309 10.23 9.32 9.99
C GLY A 309 9.22 8.27 10.43
N LEU A 310 8.06 8.70 10.94
CA LEU A 310 6.95 7.84 11.33
C LEU A 310 6.50 6.97 10.15
N VAL A 311 6.12 7.59 9.03
CA VAL A 311 5.63 6.85 7.84
C VAL A 311 6.73 6.12 7.08
N SER A 312 7.98 6.17 7.53
CA SER A 312 9.08 5.32 7.03
C SER A 312 9.24 4.02 7.80
N THR A 313 8.47 3.82 8.87
CA THR A 313 8.61 2.67 9.77
C THR A 313 7.83 1.48 9.24
N TRP A 314 8.41 0.30 9.23
CA TRP A 314 7.68 -0.91 8.84
C TRP A 314 6.71 -1.33 9.97
N PRO A 315 5.46 -1.78 9.69
CA PRO A 315 4.88 -2.04 8.38
C PRO A 315 4.20 -0.86 7.66
N ILE A 316 4.21 0.36 8.23
CA ILE A 316 3.58 1.54 7.58
C ILE A 316 4.24 1.84 6.23
N CYS A 317 5.58 1.81 6.17
CA CYS A 317 6.32 1.71 4.92
C CYS A 317 6.69 0.26 4.67
N ASN A 318 6.29 -0.27 3.53
CA ASN A 318 6.56 -1.64 3.13
C ASN A 318 6.92 -1.70 1.64
N GLU A 319 7.16 -2.92 1.17
CA GLU A 319 7.65 -3.24 -0.16
C GLU A 319 6.64 -2.84 -1.26
N LEU A 320 5.36 -2.71 -0.90
CA LEU A 320 4.25 -2.31 -1.77
C LEU A 320 3.93 -0.82 -1.69
N THR A 321 4.63 -0.06 -0.83
CA THR A 321 4.45 1.39 -0.75
C THR A 321 4.86 2.05 -2.06
N VAL A 322 3.92 2.77 -2.68
CA VAL A 322 4.11 3.51 -3.94
C VAL A 322 4.64 4.91 -3.63
N TYR A 323 3.98 5.63 -2.72
CA TYR A 323 4.37 6.98 -2.33
C TYR A 323 3.95 7.31 -0.89
N ALA A 324 4.55 8.36 -0.33
CA ALA A 324 4.03 9.04 0.85
C ALA A 324 3.85 10.53 0.59
N SER A 325 2.83 11.11 1.21
CA SER A 325 2.48 12.53 1.08
C SER A 325 2.40 13.20 2.44
N TYR A 326 2.89 14.45 2.47
CA TYR A 326 2.63 15.42 3.53
C TYR A 326 1.73 16.52 2.96
N LEU A 327 0.68 16.87 3.69
CA LEU A 327 -0.37 17.81 3.29
C LEU A 327 -0.60 18.80 4.43
N GLU A 328 -0.43 20.08 4.15
CA GLU A 328 -0.71 21.19 5.06
C GLU A 328 -1.76 22.10 4.41
N PRO A 329 -3.06 21.92 4.71
CA PRO A 329 -4.13 22.61 3.98
C PRO A 329 -4.14 24.12 4.20
N ILE A 330 -3.71 24.62 5.37
CA ILE A 330 -3.72 26.06 5.65
C ILE A 330 -2.83 26.85 4.68
N THR A 331 -1.68 26.29 4.29
CA THR A 331 -0.74 26.92 3.34
C THR A 331 -0.86 26.36 1.91
N GLY A 332 -1.55 25.23 1.74
CA GLY A 332 -1.57 24.48 0.47
C GLY A 332 -0.29 23.69 0.20
N VAL A 333 0.61 23.54 1.19
CA VAL A 333 1.85 22.80 0.99
C VAL A 333 1.56 21.31 0.87
N VAL A 334 1.89 20.76 -0.30
CA VAL A 334 1.95 19.32 -0.57
C VAL A 334 3.38 18.91 -0.87
N LYS A 335 3.82 17.79 -0.28
CA LYS A 335 5.10 17.13 -0.57
C LYS A 335 4.91 15.62 -0.69
N THR A 336 5.10 15.11 -1.90
CA THR A 336 5.00 13.69 -2.23
C THR A 336 6.36 13.13 -2.62
N TYR A 337 6.66 11.94 -2.10
CA TYR A 337 7.91 11.25 -2.38
C TYR A 337 7.67 9.79 -2.70
N LEU A 338 8.50 9.25 -3.59
CA LEU A 338 8.66 7.80 -3.74
C LEU A 338 9.61 7.27 -2.66
N PRO A 339 9.37 6.05 -2.13
CA PRO A 339 10.22 5.47 -1.10
C PRO A 339 11.60 5.10 -1.65
N ASN A 340 12.61 5.23 -0.79
CA ASN A 340 13.91 4.62 -1.00
C ASN A 340 13.85 3.15 -0.56
N THR A 341 14.46 2.26 -1.36
CA THR A 341 14.47 0.81 -1.11
C THR A 341 15.11 0.38 0.21
N ARG A 342 15.91 1.23 0.87
CA ARG A 342 16.56 0.92 2.16
C ARG A 342 16.04 1.75 3.33
N SER A 343 15.83 3.05 3.12
CA SER A 343 15.54 3.99 4.21
C SER A 343 14.08 4.44 4.27
N GLY A 344 13.21 3.86 3.43
CA GLY A 344 11.84 4.33 3.25
C GLY A 344 11.88 5.78 2.83
N PHE A 345 11.25 6.66 3.62
CA PHE A 345 11.31 8.07 3.35
C PHE A 345 12.40 8.81 4.13
N ARG A 346 13.08 8.30 5.16
CA ARG A 346 14.02 9.12 5.98
C ARG A 346 15.13 9.85 5.18
N HIS A 347 15.48 11.07 5.60
CA HIS A 347 16.62 11.81 5.06
C HIS A 347 17.96 11.16 5.48
N ARG A 348 19.00 11.27 4.64
CA ARG A 348 20.30 10.58 4.82
C ARG A 348 20.99 10.86 6.17
N SER A 349 20.80 12.03 6.79
CA SER A 349 21.42 12.37 8.08
C SER A 349 20.68 11.80 9.30
N THR A 350 19.40 11.45 9.15
CA THR A 350 18.57 10.82 10.19
C THR A 350 18.40 9.32 9.98
N ALA A 351 18.91 8.79 8.86
CA ALA A 351 19.23 7.37 8.70
C ALA A 351 20.46 6.99 9.53
N VAL A 352 20.46 7.36 10.82
CA VAL A 352 21.09 6.54 11.83
C VAL A 352 20.35 5.20 11.77
N ALA A 353 21.06 4.08 11.87
CA ALA A 353 20.42 2.80 12.15
C ALA A 353 19.66 2.95 13.48
N GLY A 354 18.40 3.39 13.38
CA GLY A 354 17.50 3.48 14.51
C GLY A 354 17.09 2.08 14.94
N PRO A 355 16.49 1.93 16.13
CA PRO A 355 16.15 0.64 16.76
C PRO A 355 15.18 -0.26 15.97
N ASP A 356 14.74 0.16 14.76
CA ASP A 356 13.80 -0.55 13.89
C ASP A 356 14.48 -1.33 12.74
N ALA A 357 15.76 -1.71 12.89
CA ALA A 357 16.36 -2.68 11.99
C ALA A 357 15.55 -3.99 12.08
N ARG A 358 14.97 -4.44 10.96
CA ARG A 358 14.35 -5.76 10.81
C ARG A 358 15.41 -6.83 11.11
N VAL A 359 15.48 -7.29 12.35
CA VAL A 359 16.40 -8.34 12.78
C VAL A 359 15.84 -9.70 12.39
N ARG A 360 16.74 -10.62 12.02
CA ARG A 360 16.35 -11.98 11.69
C ARG A 360 16.14 -12.75 12.99
N CYS A 361 14.96 -13.34 13.17
CA CYS A 361 14.71 -14.22 14.31
C CYS A 361 15.63 -15.43 14.25
N ARG A 362 16.43 -15.69 15.28
CA ARG A 362 17.35 -16.85 15.30
C ARG A 362 16.62 -18.20 15.25
N ASN A 363 15.36 -18.25 15.69
CA ASN A 363 14.59 -19.49 15.77
C ASN A 363 13.86 -19.85 14.47
N CYS A 364 13.20 -18.88 13.82
CA CYS A 364 12.39 -19.13 12.62
C CYS A 364 12.90 -18.43 11.35
N ARG A 365 13.98 -17.65 11.47
CA ARG A 365 14.57 -16.84 10.38
C ARG A 365 13.65 -15.77 9.77
N THR A 366 12.42 -15.62 10.28
CA THR A 366 11.52 -14.51 9.96
C THR A 366 12.14 -13.20 10.42
N ARG A 367 12.13 -12.19 9.55
CA ARG A 367 12.53 -10.82 9.91
C ARG A 367 11.41 -10.15 10.70
N PHE A 368 11.73 -9.51 11.81
CA PHE A 368 10.75 -8.83 12.65
C PHE A 368 11.33 -7.52 13.19
N THR A 369 10.45 -6.61 13.61
CA THR A 369 10.83 -5.37 14.29
C THR A 369 10.75 -5.61 15.79
N GLU A 370 11.81 -5.33 16.54
CA GLU A 370 11.86 -5.61 17.99
C GLU A 370 10.77 -4.86 18.78
N SER A 371 10.46 -3.62 18.38
CA SER A 371 9.39 -2.80 18.96
C SER A 371 7.97 -3.36 18.76
N LEU A 372 7.78 -4.28 17.82
CA LEU A 372 6.50 -4.92 17.47
C LEU A 372 6.46 -6.41 17.81
N ASN A 373 7.43 -6.88 18.60
CA ASN A 373 7.64 -8.29 18.85
C ASN A 373 6.68 -8.86 19.90
N ALA A 374 5.49 -9.27 19.46
CA ALA A 374 4.48 -9.92 20.31
C ALA A 374 4.63 -11.46 20.36
N SER A 375 4.17 -12.07 21.45
CA SER A 375 4.06 -13.53 21.59
C SER A 375 3.13 -14.15 20.53
N GLY A 376 3.37 -15.41 20.15
CA GLY A 376 2.57 -16.16 19.18
C GLY A 376 2.97 -15.96 17.71
N ARG A 377 3.93 -15.07 17.43
CA ARG A 377 4.32 -14.69 16.06
C ARG A 377 5.53 -15.45 15.49
N CYS A 378 6.34 -16.05 16.36
CA CYS A 378 7.43 -16.93 15.93
C CYS A 378 6.85 -18.26 15.47
N ALA A 379 7.09 -18.68 14.22
CA ALA A 379 6.34 -19.79 13.61
C ALA A 379 6.40 -21.14 14.37
N HIS A 380 7.32 -21.32 15.33
CA HIS A 380 7.36 -22.48 16.24
C HIS A 380 8.44 -22.31 17.32
N VAL A 381 8.08 -22.47 18.60
CA VAL A 381 8.99 -22.51 19.76
C VAL A 381 8.86 -23.88 20.41
N GLY A 382 9.74 -24.81 20.07
CA GLY A 382 9.76 -26.22 20.50
C GLY A 382 10.42 -27.10 19.44
N ASP A 383 10.89 -28.29 19.79
CA ASP A 383 11.57 -29.21 18.86
C ASP A 383 10.59 -29.96 17.95
N TRP A 384 11.00 -30.22 16.70
CA TRP A 384 10.29 -31.12 15.79
C TRP A 384 10.70 -32.55 16.09
N HIS A 385 9.75 -33.39 16.42
CA HIS A 385 9.96 -34.81 16.63
C HIS A 385 9.65 -35.57 15.34
N ALA A 386 10.60 -36.37 14.87
CA ALA A 386 10.45 -37.22 13.69
C ALA A 386 9.82 -38.58 14.05
N ALA A 387 9.79 -38.93 15.32
CA ALA A 387 9.08 -40.08 15.87
C ALA A 387 8.60 -39.81 17.32
N TYR A 388 7.64 -40.61 17.80
CA TYR A 388 7.21 -40.56 19.21
C TYR A 388 8.34 -40.83 20.21
N ASN A 389 9.36 -41.58 19.82
CA ASN A 389 10.49 -41.91 20.69
C ASN A 389 11.43 -40.71 20.93
N ASP A 390 11.32 -39.66 20.12
CA ASP A 390 12.08 -38.41 20.30
C ASP A 390 11.48 -37.57 21.46
N CYS A 391 10.26 -37.92 21.92
CA CYS A 391 9.58 -37.23 23.00
C CYS A 391 10.11 -37.69 24.37
N SER A 392 10.50 -36.75 25.24
CA SER A 392 10.65 -37.10 26.65
C SER A 392 9.27 -37.39 27.24
N LYS A 393 9.07 -38.61 27.77
CA LYS A 393 7.76 -39.06 28.30
C LYS A 393 7.21 -38.13 29.38
N ILE A 394 8.04 -37.37 30.08
CA ILE A 394 7.59 -36.48 31.15
C ILE A 394 7.10 -35.12 30.60
N LYS A 395 7.75 -34.54 29.57
CA LYS A 395 7.38 -33.21 29.04
C LYS A 395 6.18 -33.23 28.10
N CYS A 396 5.96 -34.31 27.35
CA CYS A 396 4.92 -34.36 26.31
C CYS A 396 3.68 -35.18 26.70
N ALA A 397 3.76 -36.08 27.71
CA ALA A 397 2.67 -37.00 28.03
C ALA A 397 1.36 -36.31 28.49
N TRP A 398 1.42 -35.08 29.00
CA TRP A 398 0.23 -34.34 29.42
C TRP A 398 -0.54 -33.71 28.25
N GLY A 399 0.09 -33.53 27.07
CA GLY A 399 -0.52 -32.85 25.91
C GLY A 399 -0.73 -33.73 24.68
N LEU A 400 -0.11 -34.91 24.63
CA LEU A 400 -0.23 -35.85 23.51
C LEU A 400 -1.58 -36.58 23.54
N LYS A 401 -2.51 -36.14 22.70
CA LYS A 401 -3.66 -36.96 22.28
C LYS A 401 -3.16 -38.13 21.41
N SER A 402 -3.88 -39.26 21.43
CA SER A 402 -3.53 -40.48 20.67
C SER A 402 -3.53 -40.31 19.13
N SER A 403 -3.94 -39.17 18.60
CA SER A 403 -4.15 -38.90 17.17
C SER A 403 -3.15 -37.93 16.52
N ILE A 404 -2.08 -37.51 17.21
CA ILE A 404 -1.11 -36.50 16.73
C ILE A 404 -0.11 -37.01 15.66
N GLY A 405 -0.30 -38.21 15.08
CA GLY A 405 0.57 -38.71 14.01
C GLY A 405 2.05 -38.92 14.46
N LYS A 406 2.85 -39.59 13.62
CA LYS A 406 4.22 -40.01 14.00
C LYS A 406 5.21 -38.83 14.12
N GLN A 407 4.90 -37.67 13.54
CA GLN A 407 5.78 -36.50 13.53
C GLN A 407 5.01 -35.25 13.94
N HIS A 408 5.57 -34.44 14.84
CA HIS A 408 4.89 -33.27 15.37
C HIS A 408 5.86 -32.27 16.03
N TRP A 409 5.41 -31.03 16.19
CA TRP A 409 6.08 -30.03 17.04
C TRP A 409 5.74 -30.23 18.52
N SER A 410 6.74 -30.22 19.40
CA SER A 410 6.57 -30.45 20.84
C SER A 410 5.70 -29.41 21.59
N CYS A 411 5.54 -28.21 21.04
CA CYS A 411 4.88 -27.08 21.73
C CYS A 411 3.38 -26.94 21.47
N CYS A 412 2.93 -27.26 20.26
CA CYS A 412 1.51 -27.20 19.86
C CYS A 412 0.98 -28.52 19.31
N PHE A 413 1.84 -29.54 19.21
CA PHE A 413 1.50 -30.86 18.69
C PHE A 413 0.99 -30.84 17.24
N SER A 414 1.32 -29.80 16.47
CA SER A 414 1.01 -29.73 15.04
C SER A 414 1.85 -30.72 14.24
N THR A 415 1.21 -31.45 13.33
CA THR A 415 1.84 -32.42 12.41
C THR A 415 2.26 -31.80 11.09
N SER A 416 1.93 -30.52 10.87
CA SER A 416 2.29 -29.82 9.65
C SER A 416 3.62 -29.08 9.82
N ARG A 417 4.65 -29.52 9.08
CA ARG A 417 5.92 -28.79 8.96
C ARG A 417 5.78 -27.42 8.29
N ARG A 418 4.65 -27.17 7.61
CA ARG A 418 4.38 -25.92 6.88
C ARG A 418 3.47 -24.96 7.66
N SER A 419 3.13 -25.29 8.92
CA SER A 419 2.34 -24.41 9.77
C SER A 419 3.04 -23.06 9.96
N ARG A 420 2.40 -21.95 9.57
CA ARG A 420 3.02 -20.62 9.57
C ARG A 420 2.94 -19.88 10.92
N GLY A 421 2.23 -20.44 11.89
CA GLY A 421 2.07 -19.86 13.23
C GLY A 421 1.74 -20.93 14.27
N CYS A 422 2.15 -20.67 15.51
CA CYS A 422 1.85 -21.49 16.66
C CYS A 422 1.25 -20.58 17.75
N PRO A 423 -0.02 -20.79 18.17
CA PRO A 423 -0.64 -19.93 19.18
C PRO A 423 0.01 -20.05 20.57
N ARG A 424 0.91 -21.01 20.76
CA ARG A 424 1.69 -21.23 21.98
C ARG A 424 3.16 -20.79 21.85
N SER A 425 3.58 -20.22 20.72
CA SER A 425 4.98 -19.77 20.58
C SER A 425 5.22 -18.45 21.33
N GLY A 426 6.46 -18.25 21.75
CA GLY A 426 6.91 -16.96 22.28
C GLY A 426 7.10 -15.91 21.19
N ALA A 427 7.52 -14.71 21.61
CA ALA A 427 7.96 -13.65 20.71
C ALA A 427 9.19 -14.11 19.88
N HIS A 428 9.46 -13.45 18.76
CA HIS A 428 10.70 -13.68 18.00
C HIS A 428 11.94 -13.36 18.87
N VAL A 429 13.07 -13.99 18.56
CA VAL A 429 14.32 -13.78 19.30
C VAL A 429 15.36 -13.20 18.35
N PRO A 430 15.93 -11.99 18.61
CA PRO A 430 16.93 -11.39 17.73
C PRO A 430 18.14 -12.30 17.52
N GLY A 431 18.65 -12.37 16.29
CA GLY A 431 19.93 -13.01 15.98
C GLY A 431 21.11 -12.06 16.23
N SER A 432 22.27 -12.57 16.62
CA SER A 432 23.50 -11.79 16.72
C SER A 432 24.10 -11.53 15.32
N ASP A 433 24.69 -10.36 15.10
CA ASP A 433 25.28 -9.90 13.82
C ASP A 433 26.51 -10.71 13.31
N SER A 434 26.70 -11.96 13.74
CA SER A 434 27.78 -12.85 13.28
C SER A 434 27.42 -13.72 12.09
N ASP A 435 26.14 -13.80 11.71
CA ASP A 435 25.65 -14.76 10.71
C ASP A 435 25.31 -14.07 9.38
N SER A 436 26.21 -13.20 8.91
CA SER A 436 26.20 -12.75 7.51
C SER A 436 26.81 -13.86 6.63
N GLU A 437 26.07 -14.94 6.42
CA GLU A 437 26.40 -15.91 5.37
C GLU A 437 26.10 -15.28 4.01
N SER A 438 27.12 -15.31 3.16
CA SER A 438 27.06 -15.02 1.74
C SER A 438 26.05 -15.93 1.06
N ASP A 439 25.06 -15.37 0.37
CA ASP A 439 24.26 -16.09 -0.62
C ASP A 439 25.20 -16.55 -1.75
N SER A 440 25.69 -17.78 -1.65
CA SER A 440 26.22 -18.52 -2.79
C SER A 440 25.16 -19.51 -3.25
N ASP A 441 24.60 -19.24 -4.43
CA ASP A 441 23.77 -20.16 -5.20
C ASP A 441 24.48 -21.51 -5.35
N ASP A 442 24.01 -22.54 -4.62
CA ASP A 442 24.43 -23.92 -4.87
C ASP A 442 23.46 -24.58 -5.85
N SER A 443 23.74 -24.36 -7.13
CA SER A 443 23.20 -25.15 -8.24
C SER A 443 24.27 -26.14 -8.68
N SER A 444 24.37 -27.30 -8.00
CA SER A 444 25.09 -28.43 -8.58
C SER A 444 24.51 -29.77 -8.15
N HIS A 445 23.52 -30.24 -8.91
CA HIS A 445 23.23 -31.66 -9.03
C HIS A 445 24.18 -32.27 -10.06
N SER A 446 25.01 -33.25 -9.66
CA SER A 446 25.38 -34.40 -10.48
C SER A 446 25.92 -35.56 -9.63
N PRO A 447 25.73 -36.82 -10.08
CA PRO A 447 25.73 -37.99 -9.22
C PRO A 447 27.10 -38.69 -9.11
N ALA A 448 27.12 -39.64 -8.17
CA ALA A 448 28.25 -40.41 -7.67
C ALA A 448 28.92 -41.40 -8.65
N SER A 449 30.06 -41.90 -8.16
CA SER A 449 30.89 -43.05 -8.57
C SER A 449 31.90 -42.75 -9.70
N SER A 450 33.19 -43.10 -9.59
CA SER A 450 33.75 -44.37 -9.12
C SER A 450 35.23 -44.27 -8.68
N SER A 451 35.53 -45.00 -7.61
CA SER A 451 36.72 -45.81 -7.28
C SER A 451 38.12 -45.57 -7.92
N SER A 452 39.07 -45.28 -7.01
CA SER A 452 40.29 -46.07 -6.68
C SER A 452 41.53 -46.14 -7.59
N SER A 453 42.67 -46.28 -6.90
CA SER A 453 44.03 -46.73 -7.29
C SER A 453 44.90 -45.68 -8.02
N SER A 454 45.88 -45.05 -7.36
CA SER A 454 47.18 -45.51 -6.85
C SER A 454 48.29 -45.53 -7.90
N SER A 455 49.44 -44.98 -7.50
CA SER A 455 50.81 -45.31 -7.95
C SER A 455 51.46 -44.38 -9.00
N SER A 456 52.27 -43.46 -8.46
CA SER A 456 53.72 -43.34 -8.67
C SER A 456 54.33 -42.98 -10.05
N VAL A 457 55.36 -42.14 -9.94
CA VAL A 457 56.60 -42.00 -10.75
C VAL A 457 56.70 -40.80 -11.70
N SER A 458 57.53 -39.86 -11.24
CA SER A 458 58.63 -39.15 -11.89
C SER A 458 58.53 -38.54 -13.29
N ALA A 459 59.00 -37.28 -13.31
CA ALA A 459 59.57 -36.49 -14.39
C ALA A 459 60.16 -37.22 -15.61
N VAL A 460 60.05 -36.60 -16.78
CA VAL A 460 61.16 -36.03 -17.58
C VAL A 460 60.60 -35.27 -18.80
N SER A 461 61.33 -34.22 -19.17
CA SER A 461 61.22 -33.31 -20.32
C SER A 461 60.92 -33.94 -21.69
N SER A 462 60.30 -33.18 -22.60
CA SER A 462 60.96 -32.45 -23.71
C SER A 462 60.04 -32.22 -24.92
N ALA A 463 60.18 -31.00 -25.49
CA ALA A 463 60.04 -30.60 -26.89
C ALA A 463 58.88 -31.15 -27.74
N SER A 464 57.96 -30.25 -28.13
CA SER A 464 57.84 -29.64 -29.47
C SER A 464 56.52 -28.89 -29.58
#